data_AF-G5LN58-F1
#
_entry.id   AF-G5LN58-F1
#
_cell.length_a   1.000
_cell.length_b   1.000
_cell.length_c   1.000
_cell.angle_alpha   90.00
_cell.angle_beta   90.00
_cell.angle_gamma   90.00
#
_symmetry.space_group_name_H-M   'P 1'
#
loop_
_entity.id
_entity.type
_entity.pdbx_description
1 polymer ?
#
loop_
_entity_poly.entity_id
_entity_poly.type
_entity_poly.pdbx_seq_one_letter_code
_entity_poly.pdbx_strand_id
1 'polypeptide(L)' 'MRNVLPTHAQDIYKEAFNSAWEQYKDKADRRDDASREETAHKVAWAAVKNDYEKGEDDKWHKKK' A
#
# COMPACT_ATOMS: atom_id res chain seq x y z
N MET A 1 -1.51 -7.35 -13.23
CA MET A 1 -1.29 -6.11 -12.44
C MET A 1 0.18 -5.69 -12.28
N ARG A 2 1.19 -6.40 -12.82
CA ARG A 2 2.62 -6.04 -12.64
C ARG A 2 3.20 -5.06 -13.69
N ASN A 3 2.43 -4.73 -14.73
CA ASN A 3 2.92 -3.90 -15.85
C ASN A 3 2.62 -2.40 -15.71
N VAL A 4 1.96 -1.96 -14.62
CA VAL A 4 1.52 -0.55 -14.46
C VAL A 4 2.20 0.20 -13.31
N LEU A 5 2.85 -0.51 -12.38
CA LEU A 5 3.64 0.11 -11.31
C LEU A 5 5.13 0.07 -11.66
N PRO A 6 5.81 1.23 -11.66
CA PRO A 6 7.27 1.30 -11.68
C PRO A 6 7.89 0.45 -10.55
N THR A 7 9.06 -0.13 -10.78
CA THR A 7 9.76 -0.99 -9.79
C THR A 7 9.89 -0.32 -8.43
N HIS A 8 10.19 0.98 -8.41
CA HIS A 8 10.31 1.74 -7.16
C HIS A 8 8.98 1.88 -6.40
N ALA A 9 7.86 2.04 -7.10
CA ALA A 9 6.54 2.04 -6.47
C ALA A 9 6.18 0.67 -5.86
N GLN A 10 6.64 -0.43 -6.48
CA GLN A 10 6.45 -1.78 -5.93
C GLN A 10 7.26 -2.00 -4.65
N ASP A 11 8.44 -1.37 -4.55
CA ASP A 11 9.28 -1.43 -3.35
C ASP A 11 8.61 -0.70 -2.19
N ILE A 12 8.19 0.56 -2.41
CA ILE A 12 7.42 1.36 -1.43
C ILE A 12 6.18 0.59 -0.95
N TYR A 13 5.47 -0.04 -1.88
CA TYR A 13 4.30 -0.86 -1.55
C TYR A 13 4.64 -1.99 -0.58
N LYS A 14 5.69 -2.77 -0.87
CA LYS A 14 6.10 -3.90 -0.03
C LYS A 14 6.59 -3.44 1.33
N GLU A 15 7.38 -2.37 1.39
CA GLU A 15 7.89 -1.81 2.65
C GLU A 15 6.73 -1.31 3.53
N ALA A 16 5.82 -0.52 2.97
CA ALA A 16 4.66 -0.02 3.68
C ALA A 16 3.70 -1.14 4.09
N PHE A 17 3.52 -2.15 3.24
CA PHE A 17 2.73 -3.33 3.57
C PHE A 17 3.34 -4.11 4.74
N ASN A 18 4.64 -4.39 4.71
CA ASN A 18 5.32 -5.11 5.79
C ASN A 18 5.27 -4.32 7.09
N SER A 19 5.52 -3.02 7.04
CA SER A 19 5.43 -2.13 8.21
C SER A 19 4.03 -2.12 8.81
N ALA A 20 2.99 -1.95 7.98
CA ALA A 20 1.60 -2.00 8.43
C ALA A 20 1.23 -3.40 8.93
N TRP A 21 1.68 -4.45 8.25
CA TRP A 21 1.47 -5.82 8.69
C TRP A 21 2.04 -6.03 10.09
N GLU A 22 3.27 -5.60 10.36
CA GLU A 22 3.87 -5.69 11.70
C GLU A 22 3.14 -4.83 12.73
N GLN A 23 2.73 -3.59 12.39
CA GLN A 23 1.94 -2.75 13.29
C GLN A 23 0.60 -3.37 13.67
N TYR A 24 -0.11 -3.98 12.72
CA TYR A 24 -1.41 -4.62 12.94
C TYR A 24 -1.27 -6.13 13.28
N LYS A 25 -0.06 -6.58 13.66
CA LYS A 25 0.22 -7.96 14.11
C LYS A 25 -0.46 -8.26 15.45
N ASP A 26 -0.47 -7.30 16.35
CA ASP A 26 -1.08 -7.44 17.66
C ASP A 26 -2.60 -7.31 17.55
N LYS A 27 -3.27 -8.46 17.72
CA LYS A 27 -4.73 -8.62 17.62
C LYS A 27 -5.52 -7.88 18.72
N ALA A 28 -4.84 -7.38 19.76
CA ALA A 28 -5.47 -7.01 21.02
C ALA A 28 -6.41 -5.78 20.95
N ASP A 29 -6.29 -4.95 19.92
CA ASP A 29 -7.10 -3.72 19.79
C ASP A 29 -8.19 -3.79 18.70
N ARG A 30 -8.45 -4.98 18.13
CA ARG A 30 -9.34 -5.09 16.96
C ARG A 30 -10.81 -5.14 17.38
N ARG A 31 -11.50 -4.01 17.22
CA ARG A 31 -12.95 -3.85 17.41
C ARG A 31 -13.80 -4.13 16.17
N ASP A 32 -13.22 -4.41 15.00
CA ASP A 32 -13.97 -4.42 13.74
C ASP A 32 -13.49 -5.51 12.76
N ASP A 33 -14.43 -6.03 11.96
CA ASP A 33 -14.33 -7.12 10.97
C ASP A 33 -13.24 -6.96 9.88
N ALA A 34 -12.50 -5.84 9.87
CA ALA A 34 -11.42 -5.61 8.93
C ALA A 34 -10.22 -6.53 9.22
N SER A 35 -9.90 -7.38 8.24
CA SER A 35 -8.72 -8.24 8.30
C SER A 35 -7.44 -7.39 8.28
N ARG A 36 -6.44 -7.82 9.04
CA ARG A 36 -5.07 -7.23 9.06
C ARG A 36 -4.53 -6.98 7.66
N GLU A 37 -4.80 -7.90 6.75
CA GLU A 37 -4.42 -7.83 5.34
C GLU A 37 -5.07 -6.64 4.61
N GLU A 38 -6.37 -6.41 4.83
CA GLU A 38 -7.09 -5.30 4.20
C GLU A 38 -6.53 -3.94 4.66
N THR A 39 -6.26 -3.80 5.96
CA THR A 39 -5.64 -2.59 6.51
C THR A 39 -4.21 -2.40 5.97
N ALA A 40 -3.40 -3.46 5.94
CA ALA A 40 -2.05 -3.38 5.39
C ALA A 40 -2.05 -3.02 3.91
N HIS A 41 -2.97 -3.56 3.11
CA HIS A 41 -3.16 -3.17 1.71
C HIS A 41 -3.55 -1.70 1.55
N LYS A 42 -4.47 -1.19 2.39
CA LYS A 42 -4.87 0.22 2.37
C LYS A 42 -3.70 1.14 2.66
N VAL A 43 -2.89 0.83 3.69
CA VAL A 43 -1.70 1.61 4.05
C VAL A 43 -0.65 1.57 2.94
N ALA A 44 -0.38 0.38 2.39
CA ALA A 44 0.58 0.22 1.29
C ALA A 44 0.16 1.04 0.06
N TRP A 45 -1.12 1.00 -0.32
CA TRP A 45 -1.63 1.82 -1.42
C TRP A 45 -1.59 3.32 -1.11
N ALA A 46 -1.80 3.74 0.13
CA ALA A 46 -1.68 5.14 0.53
C ALA A 46 -0.23 5.64 0.41
N ALA A 47 0.74 4.82 0.81
CA ALA A 47 2.16 5.15 0.67
C ALA A 47 2.56 5.28 -0.81
N VAL A 48 2.13 4.35 -1.66
CA VAL A 48 2.33 4.46 -3.12
C VAL A 48 1.64 5.71 -3.66
N LYS A 49 0.41 6.02 -3.24
CA LYS A 49 -0.34 7.22 -3.67
C LYS A 49 0.28 8.54 -3.22
N ASN A 50 1.18 8.50 -2.24
CA ASN A 50 1.88 9.67 -1.74
C ASN A 50 3.00 10.08 -2.72
N ASP A 51 3.78 9.10 -3.17
CA ASP A 51 4.91 9.31 -4.09
C ASP A 51 4.54 9.12 -5.57
N TYR A 52 3.41 8.48 -5.85
CA TYR A 52 2.91 8.20 -7.19
C TYR A 52 1.42 8.56 -7.31
N GLU A 53 0.99 8.95 -8.49
CA GLU A 53 -0.40 9.16 -8.84
C GLU A 53 -0.80 8.26 -10.01
N LYS A 54 -2.03 7.74 -9.96
CA LYS A 54 -2.56 6.97 -11.07
C LYS A 54 -3.07 7.96 -12.11
N GLY A 55 -2.45 7.96 -13.28
CA GLY A 55 -2.87 8.77 -14.42
C GLY A 55 -4.14 8.22 -15.07
N GLU A 56 -4.69 9.00 -16.00
CA GLU A 56 -5.87 8.64 -16.79
C GLU A 56 -5.62 7.40 -17.68
N ASP A 57 -4.36 7.05 -17.91
CA ASP A 57 -3.94 5.86 -18.68
C ASP A 57 -3.83 4.59 -17.83
N ASP A 58 -4.41 4.58 -16.63
CA ASP A 58 -4.34 3.50 -15.65
C ASP A 58 -2.91 3.16 -15.15
N LYS A 59 -1.90 3.97 -15.48
CA LYS A 59 -0.51 3.80 -15.04
C LYS A 59 -0.15 4.71 -13.88
N TRP A 60 0.85 4.30 -13.11
CA TRP A 60 1.36 5.07 -11.98
C TRP A 60 2.52 5.96 -12.41
N HIS A 61 2.35 7.26 -12.21
CA HIS A 61 3.34 8.29 -12.49
C HIS A 61 3.89 8.83 -11.18
N LYS A 62 5.19 9.09 -11.11
CA LYS A 62 5.80 9.63 -9.89
C LYS A 62 5.29 11.06 -9.65
N LYS A 63 4.72 11.32 -8.48
CA LYS A 63 4.42 12.68 -8.01
C LYS A 63 5.74 13.43 -7.85
N LYS A 64 5.79 14.65 -8.37
CA LYS A 64 6.99 15.47 -8.40
C LYS A 64 7.05 16.41 -7.20
#